data_AF-A0ABD4B5E6-F1
#
_entry.id   AF-A0ABD4B5E6-F1
#
_cell.length_a   1.000
_cell.length_b   1.000
_cell.length_c   1.000
_cell.angle_alpha   90.00
_cell.angle_beta   90.00
_cell.angle_gamma   90.00
#
_symmetry.space_group_name_H-M   'P 1'
#
loop_
_entity.id
_entity.type
_entity.pdbx_description
1 polymer ?
#
loop_
_entity_poly.entity_id
_entity_poly.type
_entity_poly.pdbx_seq_one_letter_code
_entity_poly.pdbx_strand_id
1 'polypeptide(L)'
;NFNEDTYTLDLVLEKKIQASRKGEITQDNVPIITAIATHLNDVDSGTYYDHEYFLVEIFTQNNDWIDDGYISYELFGTKPIGSEPLWVREITKDEFDGILETTNRWSRAFLLAFNKLDYLAVQEAKLELDAYSLGKIVFNFAYQVPLPQF
;
A
#
# COMPACT_ATOMS: atom_id res chain seq x y z
N ASN A 1 18.65 -13.31 27.12
CA ASN A 1 17.19 -13.22 27.16
C ASN A 1 16.73 -12.19 26.15
N PHE A 2 16.60 -12.61 24.89
CA PHE A 2 15.82 -11.86 23.91
C PHE A 2 14.36 -12.21 24.19
N ASN A 3 13.52 -11.21 24.49
CA ASN A 3 12.10 -11.42 24.75
C ASN A 3 11.40 -11.77 23.42
N GLU A 4 10.51 -12.77 23.45
CA GLU A 4 9.71 -13.20 22.28
C GLU A 4 8.95 -12.02 21.63
N ASP A 5 8.53 -11.03 22.43
CA ASP A 5 7.84 -9.83 21.97
C ASP A 5 8.70 -8.97 21.03
N THR A 6 10.00 -8.80 21.31
CA THR A 6 10.91 -8.00 20.48
C THR A 6 11.19 -8.71 19.15
N TYR A 7 11.40 -10.03 19.18
CA TYR A 7 11.61 -10.83 17.97
C TYR A 7 10.39 -10.78 17.03
N THR A 8 9.18 -10.79 17.62
CA THR A 8 7.93 -10.71 16.86
C THR A 8 7.76 -9.34 16.20
N LEU A 9 8.08 -8.26 16.91
CA LEU A 9 8.03 -6.90 16.36
C LEU A 9 9.05 -6.68 15.24
N ASP A 10 10.28 -7.17 15.41
CA ASP A 10 11.34 -7.07 14.39
C ASP A 10 10.93 -7.80 13.10
N LEU A 11 10.31 -8.99 13.23
CA LEU A 11 9.82 -9.76 12.08
C LEU A 11 8.68 -9.05 11.33
N VAL A 12 7.74 -8.42 12.06
CA VAL A 12 6.64 -7.66 11.45
C VAL A 12 7.19 -6.46 10.68
N LEU A 13 8.15 -5.74 11.26
CA LEU A 13 8.80 -4.60 10.61
C LEU A 13 9.53 -5.03 9.33
N GLU A 14 10.29 -6.13 9.37
CA GLU A 14 10.97 -6.68 8.20
C GLU A 14 9.98 -7.02 7.06
N LYS A 15 8.89 -7.72 7.40
CA LYS A 15 7.84 -8.04 6.43
C LYS A 15 7.20 -6.79 5.84
N LYS A 16 6.91 -5.79 6.68
CA LYS A 16 6.34 -4.51 6.25
C LYS A 16 7.24 -3.83 5.23
N ILE A 17 8.55 -3.78 5.47
CA ILE A 17 9.53 -3.23 4.53
C ILE A 17 9.51 -3.99 3.19
N GLN A 18 9.49 -5.33 3.23
CA GLN A 18 9.48 -6.16 2.01
C GLN A 18 8.16 -6.03 1.22
N ALA A 19 7.04 -5.89 1.93
CA ALA A 19 5.70 -5.72 1.39
C ALA A 19 5.39 -4.26 0.98
N SER A 20 6.35 -3.34 1.10
CA SER A 20 6.15 -1.92 0.78
C SER A 20 6.71 -1.52 -0.57
N ARG A 21 6.04 -0.60 -1.25
CA ARG A 21 6.50 0.08 -2.47
C ARG A 21 6.34 1.57 -2.30
N LYS A 22 7.37 2.34 -2.68
CA LYS A 22 7.35 3.81 -2.65
C LYS A 22 7.23 4.35 -4.06
N GLY A 23 6.50 5.44 -4.22
CA GLY A 23 6.49 6.24 -5.44
C GLY A 23 6.24 7.72 -5.15
N GLU A 24 6.38 8.54 -6.18
CA GLU A 24 6.24 9.98 -6.08
C GLU A 24 5.68 10.58 -7.37
N ILE A 25 4.94 11.68 -7.23
CA ILE A 25 4.57 12.58 -8.31
C ILE A 25 5.42 13.83 -8.15
N THR A 26 6.10 14.23 -9.23
CA THR A 26 6.96 15.40 -9.24
C THR A 26 6.41 16.48 -10.16
N GLN A 27 6.60 17.73 -9.75
CA GLN A 27 6.35 18.91 -10.56
C GLN A 27 7.62 19.76 -10.52
N ASP A 28 8.14 20.14 -11.69
CA ASP A 28 9.40 20.88 -11.82
C ASP A 28 10.58 20.22 -11.05
N ASN A 29 10.68 18.89 -11.10
CA ASN A 29 11.64 18.05 -10.37
C ASN A 29 11.54 18.11 -8.83
N VAL A 30 10.43 18.63 -8.28
CA VAL A 30 10.15 18.62 -6.85
C VAL A 30 9.02 17.63 -6.55
N PRO A 31 9.19 16.69 -5.60
CA PRO A 31 8.11 15.79 -5.22
C PRO A 31 6.98 16.57 -4.53
N ILE A 32 5.80 16.55 -5.15
CA ILE A 32 4.59 17.20 -4.63
C ILE A 32 3.70 16.21 -3.88
N ILE A 33 3.76 14.93 -4.26
CA ILE A 33 3.15 13.81 -3.55
C ILE A 33 4.20 12.71 -3.44
N THR A 34 4.41 12.21 -2.23
CA THR A 34 5.17 10.98 -1.98
C THR A 34 4.23 9.99 -1.32
N ALA A 35 4.19 8.76 -1.82
CA ALA A 35 3.33 7.74 -1.25
C ALA A 35 4.07 6.42 -1.05
N ILE A 36 3.68 5.71 0.01
CA ILE A 36 4.14 4.34 0.32
C ILE A 36 2.90 3.48 0.40
N ALA A 37 2.84 2.44 -0.42
CA ALA A 37 1.80 1.41 -0.34
C ALA A 37 2.41 0.14 0.26
N THR A 38 1.77 -0.41 1.29
CA THR A 38 2.13 -1.68 1.93
C THR A 38 1.04 -2.69 1.66
N HIS A 39 1.39 -3.86 1.12
CA HIS A 39 0.45 -4.96 0.94
C HIS A 39 0.30 -5.74 2.26
N LEU A 40 -0.82 -5.55 2.96
CA LEU A 40 -0.99 -6.02 4.34
C LEU A 40 -1.14 -7.55 4.43
N ASN A 41 -1.64 -8.19 3.38
CA ASN A 41 -1.74 -9.64 3.30
C ASN A 41 -0.37 -10.33 3.39
N ASP A 42 0.71 -9.68 2.95
CA ASP A 42 2.07 -10.21 3.03
C ASP A 42 2.71 -9.98 4.41
N VAL A 43 2.21 -8.99 5.16
CA VAL A 43 2.66 -8.68 6.51
C VAL A 43 2.04 -9.65 7.51
N ASP A 44 0.71 -9.76 7.50
CA ASP A 44 -0.06 -10.65 8.34
C ASP A 44 -1.27 -11.24 7.59
N SER A 45 -1.01 -12.35 6.90
CA SER A 45 -2.05 -13.08 6.15
C SER A 45 -3.13 -13.70 7.03
N GLY A 46 -2.91 -13.84 8.34
CA GLY A 46 -3.90 -14.38 9.28
C GLY A 46 -4.97 -13.36 9.62
N THR A 47 -4.58 -12.11 9.84
CA THR A 47 -5.50 -10.99 10.10
C THR A 47 -6.15 -10.49 8.80
N TYR A 48 -5.38 -10.36 7.72
CA TYR A 48 -5.82 -9.76 6.46
C TYR A 48 -6.25 -10.79 5.40
N TYR A 49 -6.97 -11.85 5.81
CA TYR A 49 -7.23 -13.00 4.93
C TYR A 49 -8.45 -12.86 3.99
N ASP A 50 -9.38 -11.93 4.23
CA ASP A 50 -10.69 -11.89 3.54
C ASP A 50 -10.68 -11.07 2.23
N HIS A 51 -9.84 -10.04 2.14
CA HIS A 51 -9.76 -9.12 1.01
C HIS A 51 -8.30 -8.87 0.63
N GLU A 52 -8.07 -8.17 -0.48
CA GLU A 52 -6.74 -7.62 -0.77
C GLU A 52 -6.63 -6.27 -0.06
N TYR A 53 -5.72 -6.17 0.92
CA TYR A 53 -5.62 -5.02 1.80
C TYR A 53 -4.32 -4.25 1.57
N PHE A 54 -4.44 -2.92 1.46
CA PHE A 54 -3.28 -2.04 1.38
C PHE A 54 -3.35 -0.95 2.42
N LEU A 55 -2.22 -0.68 3.07
CA LEU A 55 -1.98 0.56 3.81
C LEU A 55 -1.25 1.52 2.89
N VAL A 56 -1.88 2.64 2.54
CA VAL A 56 -1.28 3.69 1.73
C VAL A 56 -1.02 4.92 2.59
N GLU A 57 0.26 5.25 2.74
CA GLU A 57 0.70 6.49 3.36
C GLU A 57 0.92 7.54 2.29
N ILE A 58 0.34 8.73 2.46
CA ILE A 58 0.49 9.87 1.54
C ILE A 58 1.08 11.04 2.30
N PHE A 59 2.21 11.53 1.80
CA PHE A 59 2.84 12.76 2.23
C PHE A 59 2.74 13.81 1.12
N THR A 60 2.17 14.96 1.48
CA THR A 60 2.10 16.15 0.63
C THR A 60 2.14 17.41 1.49
N GLN A 61 2.56 18.53 0.89
CA GLN A 61 2.48 19.85 1.53
C GLN A 61 1.11 20.50 1.34
N ASN A 62 0.29 20.01 0.41
CA ASN A 62 -1.03 20.55 0.12
C ASN A 62 -2.12 19.52 0.42
N ASN A 63 -2.74 19.63 1.61
CA ASN A 63 -3.75 18.67 2.06
C ASN A 63 -5.07 18.75 1.29
N ASP A 64 -5.35 19.86 0.60
CA ASP A 64 -6.57 20.03 -0.20
C ASP A 64 -6.68 18.95 -1.29
N TRP A 65 -5.55 18.48 -1.81
CA TRP A 65 -5.50 17.37 -2.78
C TRP A 65 -5.97 16.03 -2.20
N ILE A 66 -5.96 15.87 -0.89
CA ILE A 66 -6.45 14.65 -0.25
C ILE A 66 -7.92 14.84 0.15
N ASP A 67 -8.26 16.00 0.70
CA ASP A 67 -9.59 16.26 1.28
C ASP A 67 -10.71 16.37 0.23
N ASP A 68 -10.40 16.88 -0.97
CA ASP A 68 -11.39 17.09 -2.03
C ASP A 68 -11.61 15.85 -2.91
N GLY A 69 -11.07 14.68 -2.53
CA GLY A 69 -11.27 13.43 -3.27
C GLY A 69 -10.55 13.38 -4.62
N TYR A 70 -9.45 14.14 -4.79
CA TYR A 70 -8.64 14.11 -6.02
C TYR A 70 -7.85 12.81 -6.19
N ILE A 71 -7.80 11.96 -5.17
CA ILE A 71 -7.05 10.70 -5.18
C ILE A 71 -8.00 9.53 -5.33
N SER A 72 -7.82 8.77 -6.42
CA SER A 72 -8.49 7.49 -6.65
C SER A 72 -7.47 6.35 -6.69
N TYR A 73 -7.96 5.14 -6.43
CA TYR A 73 -7.15 3.94 -6.42
C TYR A 73 -7.74 2.89 -7.35
N GLU A 74 -6.87 2.17 -8.05
CA GLU A 74 -7.25 1.01 -8.85
C GLU A 74 -6.26 -0.13 -8.61
N LEU A 75 -6.78 -1.35 -8.48
CA LEU A 75 -5.96 -2.55 -8.39
C LEU A 75 -6.02 -3.32 -9.71
N PHE A 76 -4.86 -3.51 -10.31
CA PHE A 76 -4.68 -4.29 -11.53
C PHE A 76 -4.12 -5.67 -11.21
N GLY A 77 -4.53 -6.65 -12.01
CA GLY A 77 -3.95 -7.99 -12.05
C GLY A 77 -3.80 -8.42 -13.51
N THR A 78 -4.14 -9.67 -13.82
CA THR A 78 -4.05 -10.20 -15.20
C THR A 78 -5.03 -9.59 -16.18
N LYS A 79 -6.14 -9.01 -15.70
CA LYS A 79 -7.10 -8.29 -16.56
C LYS A 79 -6.63 -6.84 -16.75
N PRO A 80 -6.78 -6.28 -17.97
CA PRO A 80 -6.34 -4.93 -18.28
C PRO A 80 -7.21 -3.83 -17.63
N ILE A 81 -8.36 -4.20 -17.07
CA ILE A 81 -9.28 -3.27 -16.39
C ILE A 81 -8.97 -3.37 -14.89
N GLY A 82 -8.56 -2.26 -14.28
CA GLY A 82 -8.37 -2.14 -12.85
C GLY A 82 -9.70 -2.28 -12.10
N SER A 83 -9.65 -2.84 -10.89
CA SER A 83 -10.79 -2.86 -9.99
C SER A 83 -10.72 -1.68 -9.02
N GLU A 84 -11.87 -1.04 -8.82
CA GLU A 84 -12.03 -0.04 -7.77
C GLU A 84 -12.00 -0.71 -6.38
N PRO A 85 -11.58 0.02 -5.33
CA PRO A 85 -11.66 -0.47 -3.96
C PRO A 85 -13.11 -0.70 -3.54
N LEU A 86 -13.34 -1.75 -2.75
CA LEU A 86 -14.60 -1.96 -2.05
C LEU A 86 -14.88 -0.81 -1.08
N TRP A 87 -13.82 -0.30 -0.45
CA TRP A 87 -13.85 0.90 0.38
C TRP A 87 -12.44 1.46 0.57
N VAL A 88 -12.41 2.75 0.91
CA VAL A 88 -11.23 3.52 1.28
C VAL A 88 -11.53 4.22 2.59
N ARG A 89 -10.63 4.12 3.56
CA ARG A 89 -10.82 4.74 4.87
C ARG A 89 -9.52 5.34 5.38
N GLU A 90 -9.56 6.59 5.82
CA GLU A 90 -8.43 7.17 6.55
C GLU A 90 -8.29 6.51 7.93
N ILE A 91 -7.06 6.21 8.32
CA ILE A 91 -6.69 5.67 9.63
C ILE A 91 -6.14 6.81 10.48
N THR A 92 -6.65 6.94 11.71
CA THR A 92 -6.14 7.91 12.67
C THR A 92 -5.09 7.30 13.59
N LYS A 93 -4.32 8.15 14.28
CA LYS A 93 -3.25 7.71 15.18
C LYS A 93 -3.73 6.80 16.33
N ASP A 94 -4.99 6.91 16.71
CA ASP A 94 -5.59 6.10 17.78
C ASP A 94 -5.84 4.64 17.34
N GLU A 95 -5.88 4.40 16.03
CA GLU A 95 -6.00 3.08 15.43
C GLU A 95 -4.65 2.46 15.08
N PHE A 96 -3.55 3.18 15.34
CA PHE A 96 -2.24 2.67 15.01
C PHE A 96 -1.84 1.51 15.92
N ASP A 97 -1.26 0.49 15.31
CA ASP A 97 -0.71 -0.68 15.98
C ASP A 97 0.66 -1.03 15.37
N GLY A 98 1.25 -2.15 15.80
CA GLY A 98 2.54 -2.61 15.27
C GLY A 98 2.57 -2.89 13.76
N ILE A 99 1.43 -2.89 13.07
CA ILE A 99 1.29 -3.09 11.62
C ILE A 99 0.79 -1.79 10.96
N LEU A 100 -0.33 -1.24 11.46
CA LEU A 100 -0.96 -0.01 11.02
C LEU A 100 -0.26 1.18 11.63
N GLU A 101 0.85 1.60 11.03
CA GLU A 101 1.53 2.83 11.45
C GLU A 101 2.13 3.52 10.24
N THR A 102 2.26 4.83 10.32
CA THR A 102 2.97 5.61 9.30
C THR A 102 4.47 5.57 9.52
N THR A 103 5.23 5.30 8.47
CA THR A 103 6.68 5.49 8.40
C THR A 103 7.07 6.96 8.63
N ASN A 104 6.17 7.90 8.33
CA ASN A 104 6.37 9.34 8.54
C ASN A 104 5.18 9.99 9.26
N ARG A 105 5.45 10.68 10.38
CA ARG A 105 4.44 11.35 11.23
C ARG A 105 3.59 12.44 10.56
N TRP A 106 4.01 12.93 9.40
CA TRP A 106 3.31 13.93 8.60
C TRP A 106 2.47 13.31 7.47
N SER A 107 2.58 12.00 7.26
CA SER A 107 1.75 11.30 6.29
C SER A 107 0.34 11.12 6.83
N ARG A 108 -0.63 11.13 5.93
CA ARG A 108 -1.97 10.59 6.15
C ARG A 108 -1.99 9.14 5.70
N ALA A 109 -2.66 8.27 6.46
CA ALA A 109 -2.70 6.85 6.22
C ALA A 109 -4.09 6.42 5.77
N PHE A 110 -4.18 5.61 4.73
CA PHE A 110 -5.43 5.10 4.17
C PHE A 110 -5.39 3.59 4.14
N LEU A 111 -6.44 2.96 4.66
CA LEU A 111 -6.69 1.55 4.50
C LEU A 111 -7.58 1.36 3.27
N LEU A 112 -7.12 0.52 2.35
CA LEU A 112 -7.83 0.12 1.14
C LEU A 112 -8.18 -1.35 1.24
N ALA A 113 -9.38 -1.72 0.80
CA ALA A 113 -9.75 -3.11 0.58
C ALA A 113 -10.28 -3.31 -0.84
N PHE A 114 -9.79 -4.35 -1.52
CA PHE A 114 -10.26 -4.77 -2.83
C PHE A 114 -10.75 -6.21 -2.77
N ASN A 115 -11.47 -6.63 -3.82
CA ASN A 115 -11.70 -8.05 -4.03
C ASN A 115 -10.36 -8.79 -4.13
N LYS A 116 -10.29 -9.99 -3.54
CA LYS A 116 -9.09 -10.81 -3.64
C LYS A 116 -8.68 -11.04 -5.09
N LEU A 117 -7.39 -10.94 -5.33
CA LEU A 117 -6.79 -11.38 -6.57
C LEU A 117 -6.74 -12.92 -6.58
N ASP A 118 -7.04 -13.50 -7.74
CA ASP A 118 -6.77 -14.92 -7.97
C ASP A 118 -5.26 -15.17 -8.14
N TYR A 119 -4.85 -16.45 -8.07
CA TYR A 119 -3.45 -16.84 -8.11
C TYR A 119 -2.68 -16.31 -9.34
N LEU A 120 -3.35 -16.20 -10.49
CA LEU A 120 -2.72 -15.69 -11.71
C LEU A 120 -2.63 -14.16 -11.65
N ALA A 121 -3.69 -13.49 -11.18
CA ALA A 121 -3.76 -12.04 -11.04
C ALA A 121 -2.69 -11.48 -10.09
N VAL A 122 -2.33 -12.21 -9.02
CA VAL A 122 -1.25 -11.81 -8.09
C VAL A 122 0.10 -11.65 -8.79
N GLN A 123 0.36 -12.41 -9.85
CA GLN A 123 1.64 -12.34 -10.59
C GLN A 123 1.82 -11.04 -11.37
N GLU A 124 0.74 -10.29 -11.60
CA GLU A 124 0.76 -9.00 -12.31
C GLU A 124 0.22 -7.86 -11.43
N ALA A 125 0.11 -8.08 -10.12
CA ALA A 125 -0.51 -7.16 -9.18
C ALA A 125 0.14 -5.77 -9.21
N LYS A 126 -0.65 -4.75 -9.50
CA LYS A 126 -0.23 -3.34 -9.43
C LYS A 126 -1.33 -2.52 -8.79
N LEU A 127 -0.96 -1.74 -7.77
CA LEU A 127 -1.84 -0.71 -7.22
C LEU A 127 -1.51 0.60 -7.92
N GLU A 128 -2.50 1.25 -8.51
CA GLU A 128 -2.40 2.60 -9.01
C GLU A 128 -3.03 3.58 -8.02
N LEU A 129 -2.33 4.67 -7.76
CA LEU A 129 -2.84 5.88 -7.13
C LEU A 129 -2.87 6.95 -8.23
N ASP A 130 -4.06 7.42 -8.59
CA ASP A 130 -4.25 8.52 -9.53
C ASP A 130 -4.63 9.77 -8.75
N ALA A 131 -3.77 10.79 -8.80
CA ALA A 131 -4.04 12.11 -8.26
C ALA A 131 -4.45 13.00 -9.44
N TYR A 132 -5.76 13.26 -9.54
CA TYR A 132 -6.38 13.93 -10.68
C TYR A 132 -5.62 15.20 -11.08
N SER A 133 -5.24 15.28 -12.36
CA SER A 133 -4.45 16.36 -12.99
C SER A 133 -3.00 16.54 -12.50
N LEU A 134 -2.58 15.85 -11.43
CA LEU A 134 -1.23 15.90 -10.87
C LEU A 134 -0.36 14.77 -11.41
N GLY A 135 -0.93 13.57 -11.57
CA GLY A 135 -0.23 12.41 -12.11
C GLY A 135 -0.64 11.10 -11.43
N LYS A 136 0.04 10.02 -11.81
CA LYS A 136 -0.21 8.66 -11.30
C LYS A 136 1.04 8.08 -10.67
N ILE A 137 0.85 7.30 -9.61
CA ILE A 137 1.88 6.44 -9.02
C ILE A 137 1.44 4.99 -9.22
N VAL A 138 2.32 4.18 -9.82
CA VAL A 138 2.09 2.74 -9.98
C VAL A 138 3.01 1.97 -9.05
N PHE A 139 2.43 1.29 -8.07
CA PHE A 139 3.11 0.41 -7.14
C PHE A 139 3.07 -1.02 -7.68
N ASN A 140 4.23 -1.56 -8.03
CA ASN A 140 4.33 -2.92 -8.57
C ASN A 140 4.51 -3.96 -7.45
N PHE A 141 3.48 -4.76 -7.21
CA PHE A 141 3.43 -5.86 -6.24
C PHE A 141 3.52 -7.23 -6.90
N ALA A 142 3.73 -7.28 -8.22
CA ALA A 142 3.93 -8.51 -8.96
C ALA A 142 5.02 -9.37 -8.31
N TYR A 143 4.63 -10.55 -7.83
CA TYR A 143 5.55 -11.55 -7.34
C TYR A 143 6.24 -12.23 -8.53
N GLN A 144 7.51 -11.90 -8.78
CA GLN A 144 8.39 -12.80 -9.52
C GLN A 144 8.77 -13.95 -8.59
N VAL A 145 7.96 -15.01 -8.57
CA VAL A 145 8.45 -16.30 -8.04
C VAL A 145 9.57 -16.72 -8.99
N PRO A 146 10.84 -16.85 -8.54
CA PRO A 146 11.85 -17.49 -9.36
C PRO A 146 11.31 -18.88 -9.69
N LEU A 147 11.16 -19.20 -10.97
CA LEU A 147 10.76 -20.54 -11.37
C LEU A 147 11.70 -21.53 -10.66
N PRO A 148 11.18 -22.55 -9.96
CA PRO A 148 12.03 -23.57 -9.39
C PRO A 148 12.89 -24.13 -10.52
N GLN A 149 14.22 -23.98 -10.38
CA GLN A 149 15.16 -24.66 -11.27
C GLN A 149 15.07 -26.14 -10.92
N PHE A 150 14.37 -26.90 -11.77
CA PHE A 150 14.37 -28.36 -11.74
C PHE A 150 15.60 -28.91 -12.47
#